data_AF-A0A9X0K1E6-F1
#
_entry.id   AF-A0A9X0K1E6-F1
#
_cell.length_a   1.000
_cell.length_b   1.000
_cell.length_c   1.000
_cell.angle_alpha   90.00
_cell.angle_beta   90.00
_cell.angle_gamma   90.00
#
_symmetry.space_group_name_H-M   'P 1'
#
loop_
_entity.id
_entity.type
_entity.pdbx_description
1 polymer ?
#
loop_
_entity_poly.entity_id
_entity_poly.type
_entity_poly.pdbx_seq_one_letter_code
_entity_poly.pdbx_strand_id
1 'polypeptide(L)'
;MSAVIARAEARPKYRVSMVELLILAVGATTVNSALYFTGMSAGASFDVTGAPFDEITYTLVSVASFVPILLMGTVALYLGWLKPSILPAARWIGVILALGSIASSYVVTDSFAAGTWLGLMHVVSAVAWYVAVGRKSAQ
;
A
#
# COMPACT_ATOMS: atom_id res chain seq x y z
N MET A 1 -11.30 -31.50 31.53
CA MET A 1 -10.25 -30.47 31.64
C MET A 1 -9.39 -30.28 30.37
N SER A 2 -9.35 -31.22 29.41
CA SER A 2 -8.46 -31.08 28.23
C SER A 2 -8.94 -30.14 27.12
N ALA A 3 -10.25 -29.87 26.99
CA ALA A 3 -10.77 -29.02 25.91
C ALA A 3 -10.54 -27.50 26.14
N VAL A 4 -10.37 -27.07 27.39
CA VAL A 4 -10.13 -25.67 27.76
C VAL A 4 -8.66 -25.28 27.54
N ILE A 5 -7.74 -26.24 27.68
CA ILE A 5 -6.30 -26.04 27.47
C ILE A 5 -5.97 -26.04 25.96
N ALA A 6 -6.66 -26.85 25.15
CA ALA A 6 -6.46 -26.89 23.69
C ALA A 6 -6.85 -25.57 22.97
N ARG A 7 -7.65 -24.70 23.60
CA ARG A 7 -8.02 -23.38 23.06
C ARG A 7 -6.96 -22.29 23.31
N ALA A 8 -5.90 -22.59 24.06
CA ALA A 8 -4.91 -21.59 24.47
C ALA A 8 -3.81 -21.30 23.43
N GLU A 9 -3.61 -22.11 22.39
CA GLU A 9 -2.31 -22.10 21.66
C GLU A 9 -2.28 -21.60 20.21
N ALA A 10 -3.39 -21.31 19.54
CA ALA A 10 -3.32 -20.76 18.18
C ALA A 10 -3.55 -19.24 18.16
N ARG A 11 -2.65 -18.45 18.77
CA ARG A 11 -2.62 -17.01 18.46
C ARG A 11 -2.39 -16.86 16.95
N PRO A 12 -3.19 -16.05 16.24
CA PRO A 12 -3.03 -15.91 14.80
C PRO A 12 -1.61 -15.43 14.50
N LYS A 13 -0.93 -16.16 13.60
CA LYS A 13 0.45 -15.90 13.17
C LYS A 13 0.61 -14.50 12.57
N TYR A 14 -0.48 -13.91 12.08
CA TYR A 14 -0.51 -12.58 11.49
C TYR A 14 -1.62 -11.76 12.13
N ARG A 15 -1.36 -10.46 12.31
CA ARG A 15 -2.34 -9.48 12.79
C ARG A 15 -2.25 -8.22 11.96
N VAL A 16 -3.37 -7.52 11.87
CA VAL A 16 -3.48 -6.16 11.33
C VAL A 16 -3.98 -5.27 12.45
N SER A 17 -3.30 -4.15 12.70
CA SER A 17 -3.69 -3.15 13.69
C SER A 17 -4.16 -1.89 12.96
N MET A 18 -5.29 -1.32 13.38
CA MET A 18 -5.79 -0.06 12.80
C MET A 18 -4.79 1.09 13.01
N VAL A 19 -4.13 1.15 14.18
CA VAL A 19 -3.13 2.17 14.47
C VAL A 19 -1.90 2.01 13.58
N GLU A 20 -1.39 0.79 13.43
CA GLU A 20 -0.25 0.54 12.53
C GLU A 20 -0.62 0.82 11.07
N LEU A 21 -1.84 0.47 10.66
CA LEU A 21 -2.35 0.75 9.31
C LEU A 21 -2.39 2.26 9.04
N LEU A 22 -2.90 3.05 9.98
CA LEU A 22 -2.93 4.51 9.89
C LEU A 22 -1.51 5.10 9.81
N ILE A 23 -0.61 4.66 10.69
CA ILE A 23 0.79 5.11 10.68
C ILE A 23 1.45 4.80 9.34
N LEU A 24 1.25 3.59 8.82
CA LEU A 24 1.85 3.17 7.55
C LEU A 24 1.22 3.87 6.34
N ALA A 25 -0.10 4.15 6.37
CA ALA A 25 -0.76 4.93 5.34
C ALA A 25 -0.24 6.38 5.32
N VAL A 26 -0.16 7.04 6.48
CA VAL A 26 0.40 8.39 6.60
C VAL A 26 1.87 8.41 6.20
N GLY A 27 2.66 7.42 6.64
CA GLY A 27 4.07 7.30 6.29
C GLY A 27 4.28 7.13 4.79
N ALA A 28 3.53 6.22 4.15
CA ALA A 28 3.58 6.03 2.70
C ALA A 28 3.19 7.30 1.94
N THR A 29 2.09 7.95 2.33
CA THR A 29 1.67 9.23 1.74
C THR A 29 2.74 10.30 1.88
N THR A 30 3.39 10.41 3.05
CA THR A 30 4.45 11.40 3.29
C THR A 30 5.66 11.15 2.40
N VAL A 31 6.12 9.89 2.31
CA VAL A 31 7.25 9.51 1.46
C VAL A 31 6.91 9.70 -0.02
N ASN A 32 5.72 9.30 -0.46
CA ASN A 32 5.28 9.48 -1.85
C ASN A 32 5.15 10.96 -2.21
N SER A 33 4.69 11.79 -1.28
CA SER A 33 4.65 13.24 -1.45
C SER A 33 6.06 13.82 -1.63
N ALA A 34 7.03 13.37 -0.83
CA ALA A 34 8.41 13.78 -0.98
C ALA A 34 8.99 13.35 -2.34
N LEU A 35 8.69 12.13 -2.80
CA LEU A 35 9.08 11.66 -4.14
C LEU A 35 8.44 12.51 -5.25
N TYR A 36 7.18 12.91 -5.09
CA TYR A 36 6.48 13.75 -6.06
C TYR A 36 7.16 15.11 -6.21
N PHE A 37 7.38 15.81 -5.09
CA PHE A 37 8.07 17.10 -5.11
C PHE A 37 9.52 16.99 -5.59
N THR A 38 10.21 15.90 -5.25
CA THR A 38 11.55 15.64 -5.76
C THR A 38 11.53 15.47 -7.28
N GLY A 39 10.61 14.68 -7.81
CA GLY A 39 10.45 14.48 -9.25
C GLY A 39 10.12 15.78 -9.98
N MET A 40 9.18 16.57 -9.45
CA MET A 40 8.85 17.90 -9.96
C MET A 40 10.09 18.81 -9.99
N SER A 41 10.84 18.86 -8.89
CA SER A 41 12.07 19.68 -8.81
C SER A 41 13.18 19.21 -9.75
N ALA A 42 13.18 17.93 -10.12
CA ALA A 42 14.09 17.33 -11.09
C ALA A 42 13.61 17.46 -12.55
N GLY A 43 12.48 18.15 -12.80
CA GLY A 43 11.95 18.39 -14.14
C GLY A 43 11.06 17.28 -14.71
N ALA A 44 10.58 16.35 -13.89
CA ALA A 44 9.58 15.38 -14.35
C ALA A 44 8.24 16.08 -14.62
N SER A 45 7.69 15.91 -15.83
CA SER A 45 6.32 16.33 -16.17
C SER A 45 5.34 15.24 -15.80
N PHE A 46 4.43 15.55 -14.89
CA PHE A 46 3.35 14.68 -14.43
C PHE A 46 2.07 14.86 -15.25
N ASP A 47 2.20 15.37 -16.48
CA ASP A 47 1.11 15.47 -17.43
C ASP A 47 0.70 14.07 -17.90
N VAL A 48 -0.59 13.92 -18.20
CA VAL A 48 -1.21 12.64 -18.49
C VAL A 48 -1.96 12.71 -19.81
N THR A 49 -1.75 11.70 -20.65
CA THR A 49 -2.49 11.54 -21.90
C THR A 49 -3.45 10.36 -21.80
N GLY A 50 -4.71 10.57 -22.21
CA GLY A 50 -5.70 9.49 -22.33
C GLY A 50 -6.38 9.06 -21.01
N ALA A 51 -6.35 9.90 -19.98
CA ALA A 51 -7.04 9.70 -18.71
C ALA A 51 -8.13 10.77 -18.49
N PRO A 52 -9.07 10.60 -17.54
CA PRO A 52 -10.09 11.62 -17.24
C PRO A 52 -9.55 12.83 -16.46
N PHE A 53 -8.24 12.95 -16.33
CA PHE A 53 -7.53 14.06 -15.68
C PHE A 53 -6.28 14.38 -16.50
N ASP A 54 -5.91 15.65 -16.53
CA ASP A 54 -4.83 16.16 -17.38
C ASP A 54 -3.46 16.10 -16.69
N GLU A 55 -3.43 16.02 -15.35
CA GLU A 55 -2.20 16.06 -14.55
C GLU A 55 -2.30 15.17 -13.31
N ILE A 56 -1.21 14.50 -12.96
CA ILE A 56 -1.04 13.88 -11.64
C ILE A 56 -0.62 14.95 -10.64
N THR A 57 -1.61 15.46 -9.93
CA THR A 57 -1.40 16.48 -8.89
C THR A 57 -0.93 15.87 -7.57
N TYR A 58 -0.32 16.69 -6.71
CA TYR A 58 -0.04 16.35 -5.31
C TYR A 58 -1.26 15.78 -4.56
N THR A 59 -2.45 16.36 -4.79
CA THR A 59 -3.70 15.89 -4.18
C THR A 59 -4.00 14.45 -4.62
N LEU A 60 -3.85 14.16 -5.92
CA LEU A 60 -4.05 12.82 -6.45
C LEU A 60 -3.05 11.82 -5.87
N VAL A 61 -1.76 12.17 -5.81
CA VAL A 61 -0.71 11.35 -5.18
C VAL A 61 -1.05 11.06 -3.71
N SER A 62 -1.48 12.08 -2.97
CA SER A 62 -1.78 11.95 -1.54
C SER A 62 -2.97 11.02 -1.29
N VAL A 63 -4.05 11.20 -2.05
CA VAL A 63 -5.26 10.38 -1.97
C VAL A 63 -4.98 8.96 -2.43
N ALA A 64 -4.30 8.78 -3.57
CA ALA A 64 -3.95 7.48 -4.14
C ALA A 64 -2.94 6.69 -3.29
N SER A 65 -2.15 7.37 -2.46
CA SER A 65 -1.27 6.72 -1.47
C SER A 65 -2.03 6.32 -0.21
N PHE A 66 -2.89 7.21 0.28
CA PHE A 66 -3.55 7.02 1.58
C PHE A 66 -4.76 6.08 1.51
N VAL A 67 -5.68 6.36 0.58
CA VAL A 67 -7.01 5.74 0.55
C VAL A 67 -6.93 4.24 0.25
N PRO A 68 -6.18 3.76 -0.76
CA PRO A 68 -6.10 2.33 -1.04
C PRO A 68 -5.52 1.54 0.13
N ILE A 69 -4.47 2.05 0.78
CA ILE A 69 -3.86 1.40 1.95
C ILE A 69 -4.89 1.32 3.08
N LEU A 70 -5.54 2.42 3.43
CA LEU A 70 -6.48 2.46 4.55
C LEU A 70 -7.73 1.61 4.28
N LEU A 71 -8.34 1.74 3.09
CA LEU A 71 -9.55 1.03 2.71
C LEU A 71 -9.29 -0.48 2.65
N MET A 72 -8.30 -0.89 1.85
CA MET A 72 -7.98 -2.31 1.68
C MET A 72 -7.38 -2.91 2.94
N GLY A 73 -6.67 -2.12 3.73
CA GLY A 73 -6.12 -2.56 5.01
C GLY A 73 -7.21 -2.78 6.04
N THR A 74 -8.27 -1.96 6.04
CA THR A 74 -9.46 -2.16 6.87
C THR A 74 -10.21 -3.42 6.46
N VAL A 75 -10.34 -3.67 5.15
CA VAL A 75 -10.89 -4.94 4.64
C VAL A 75 -10.03 -6.11 5.09
N ALA A 76 -8.71 -6.02 4.97
CA ALA A 76 -7.79 -7.06 5.41
C ALA A 76 -7.86 -7.30 6.93
N LEU A 77 -8.04 -6.24 7.73
CA LEU A 77 -8.22 -6.32 9.17
C LEU A 77 -9.51 -7.06 9.54
N TYR A 78 -10.64 -6.71 8.90
CA TYR A 78 -11.91 -7.42 9.09
C TYR A 78 -11.83 -8.89 8.68
N LEU A 79 -11.23 -9.15 7.51
CA LEU A 79 -10.95 -10.48 7.01
C LEU A 79 -10.02 -11.28 7.93
N GLY A 80 -9.06 -10.61 8.57
CA GLY A 80 -8.18 -11.19 9.57
C GLY A 80 -8.91 -11.62 10.83
N TRP A 81 -9.97 -10.91 11.23
CA TRP A 81 -10.84 -11.34 12.34
C TRP A 81 -11.68 -12.56 11.98
N LEU A 82 -12.18 -12.66 10.75
CA LEU A 82 -13.00 -13.77 10.30
C LEU A 82 -12.19 -15.03 10.00
N LYS A 83 -11.06 -14.89 9.31
CA LYS A 83 -10.24 -16.00 8.82
C LYS A 83 -8.76 -15.59 8.76
N PRO A 84 -8.01 -15.65 9.88
CA PRO A 84 -6.61 -15.20 9.93
C PRO A 84 -5.67 -15.87 8.91
N SER A 85 -6.03 -17.07 8.43
CA SER A 85 -5.24 -17.81 7.43
C SER A 85 -5.15 -17.12 6.07
N ILE A 86 -5.96 -16.09 5.79
CA ILE A 86 -5.95 -15.38 4.50
C ILE A 86 -5.00 -14.18 4.48
N LEU A 87 -4.61 -13.66 5.65
CA LEU A 87 -3.67 -12.54 5.77
C LEU A 87 -2.34 -12.75 5.03
N PRO A 88 -1.70 -13.94 5.05
CA PRO A 88 -0.48 -14.17 4.28
C PRO A 88 -0.68 -13.97 2.77
N ALA A 89 -1.81 -14.43 2.24
CA ALA A 89 -2.13 -14.27 0.82
C ALA A 89 -2.47 -12.81 0.51
N ALA A 90 -3.33 -12.17 1.31
CA ALA A 90 -3.70 -10.76 1.15
C ALA A 90 -2.48 -9.82 1.15
N ARG A 91 -1.52 -10.09 2.04
CA ARG A 91 -0.24 -9.38 2.10
C ARG A 91 0.49 -9.40 0.76
N TRP A 92 0.62 -10.57 0.13
CA TRP A 92 1.32 -10.71 -1.15
C TRP A 92 0.50 -10.22 -2.33
N ILE A 93 -0.82 -10.40 -2.31
CA ILE A 93 -1.71 -9.90 -3.36
C ILE A 93 -1.56 -8.38 -3.50
N GLY A 94 -1.61 -7.62 -2.41
CA GLY A 94 -1.43 -6.17 -2.49
C GLY A 94 -0.04 -5.75 -2.96
N VAL A 95 1.02 -6.50 -2.62
CA VAL A 95 2.36 -6.26 -3.19
C VAL A 95 2.39 -6.49 -4.69
N ILE A 96 1.85 -7.62 -5.16
CA ILE A 96 1.83 -7.96 -6.58
C ILE A 96 1.02 -6.92 -7.37
N LEU A 97 -0.13 -6.50 -6.85
CA LEU A 97 -0.94 -5.46 -7.48
C LEU A 97 -0.18 -4.13 -7.53
N ALA A 98 0.40 -3.68 -6.41
CA ALA A 98 1.11 -2.41 -6.36
C ALA A 98 2.32 -2.39 -7.31
N LEU A 99 3.13 -3.46 -7.33
CA LEU A 99 4.29 -3.56 -8.22
C LEU A 99 3.89 -3.79 -9.69
N GLY A 100 2.83 -4.55 -9.95
CA GLY A 100 2.29 -4.74 -11.29
C GLY A 100 1.76 -3.44 -11.91
N SER A 101 1.20 -2.55 -11.08
CA SER A 101 0.76 -1.21 -11.49
C SER A 101 1.91 -0.24 -11.80
N ILE A 102 3.18 -0.62 -11.61
CA ILE A 102 4.30 0.22 -12.07
C ILE A 102 4.24 0.38 -13.60
N ALA A 103 3.84 -0.67 -14.33
CA ALA A 103 3.72 -0.60 -15.79
C ALA A 103 2.76 0.51 -16.23
N SER A 104 1.63 0.70 -15.54
CA SER A 104 0.68 1.75 -15.89
C SER A 104 1.28 3.15 -15.69
N SER A 105 2.24 3.32 -14.77
CA SER A 105 2.90 4.61 -14.57
C SER A 105 3.58 5.12 -15.85
N TYR A 106 4.18 4.23 -16.63
CA TYR A 106 4.83 4.58 -17.90
C TYR A 106 3.86 4.70 -19.08
N VAL A 107 2.67 4.12 -18.95
CA VAL A 107 1.63 4.19 -19.99
C VAL A 107 0.86 5.50 -19.89
N VAL A 108 0.61 5.99 -18.67
CA VAL A 108 -0.24 7.16 -18.44
C VAL A 108 0.51 8.48 -18.50
N THR A 109 1.80 8.51 -18.15
CA THR A 109 2.58 9.75 -18.18
C THR A 109 3.33 9.94 -19.48
N ASP A 110 3.40 11.18 -19.96
CA ASP A 110 4.13 11.52 -21.19
C ASP A 110 5.66 11.62 -20.98
N SER A 111 6.13 11.52 -19.74
CA SER A 111 7.54 11.58 -19.38
C SER A 111 8.02 10.27 -18.75
N PHE A 112 9.11 9.70 -19.30
CA PHE A 112 9.80 8.56 -18.69
C PHE A 112 10.25 8.86 -17.24
N ALA A 113 10.65 10.11 -16.97
CA ALA A 113 11.03 10.54 -15.64
C ALA A 113 9.85 10.46 -14.67
N ALA A 114 8.66 10.95 -15.06
CA ALA A 114 7.47 10.87 -14.21
C ALA A 114 7.01 9.42 -13.99
N GLY A 115 7.02 8.59 -15.04
CA GLY A 115 6.77 7.16 -14.91
C GLY A 115 7.72 6.48 -13.91
N THR A 116 8.99 6.89 -13.88
CA THR A 116 9.97 6.40 -12.91
C THR A 116 9.62 6.81 -11.48
N TRP A 117 9.32 8.10 -11.26
CA TRP A 117 8.96 8.60 -9.93
C TRP A 117 7.66 7.98 -9.39
N LEU A 118 6.63 7.82 -10.23
CA LEU A 118 5.42 7.09 -9.87
C LEU A 118 5.70 5.63 -9.57
N GLY A 119 6.54 4.98 -10.38
CA GLY A 119 6.99 3.61 -10.13
C GLY A 119 7.62 3.46 -8.73
N LEU A 120 8.46 4.41 -8.31
CA LEU A 120 9.03 4.44 -6.97
C LEU A 120 7.95 4.61 -5.88
N MET A 121 6.93 5.44 -6.11
CA MET A 121 5.80 5.58 -5.18
C MET A 121 5.02 4.28 -5.02
N HIS A 122 4.87 3.51 -6.10
CA HIS A 122 4.27 2.17 -6.06
C HIS A 122 5.09 1.19 -5.20
N VAL A 123 6.42 1.25 -5.27
CA VAL A 123 7.31 0.46 -4.41
C VAL A 123 7.11 0.81 -2.93
N VAL A 124 7.04 2.10 -2.59
CA VAL A 124 6.77 2.56 -1.22
C VAL A 124 5.42 2.04 -0.72
N SER A 125 4.37 2.15 -1.54
CA SER A 125 3.04 1.65 -1.22
C SER A 125 3.02 0.13 -1.02
N ALA A 126 3.75 -0.62 -1.85
CA ALA A 126 3.91 -2.07 -1.71
C ALA A 126 4.58 -2.45 -0.38
N VAL A 127 5.64 -1.74 0.00
CA VAL A 127 6.33 -1.95 1.28
C VAL A 127 5.40 -1.64 2.46
N ALA A 128 4.73 -0.49 2.43
CA ALA A 128 3.79 -0.09 3.48
C ALA A 128 2.66 -1.13 3.66
N TRP A 129 2.08 -1.60 2.55
CA TRP A 129 1.09 -2.68 2.57
C TRP A 129 1.64 -3.98 3.16
N TYR A 130 2.82 -4.40 2.71
CA TYR A 130 3.44 -5.64 3.14
C TYR A 130 3.70 -5.66 4.66
N VAL A 131 4.07 -4.51 5.23
CA VAL A 131 4.27 -4.35 6.66
C VAL A 131 2.92 -4.29 7.39
N ALA A 132 1.93 -3.56 6.87
CA ALA A 132 0.62 -3.39 7.48
C ALA A 132 -0.16 -4.71 7.59
N VAL A 133 -0.13 -5.55 6.55
CA VAL A 133 -1.01 -6.72 6.41
C VAL A 133 -0.33 -8.04 6.85
N GLY A 134 0.78 -7.98 7.56
CA GLY A 134 1.54 -9.21 7.83
C GLY A 134 2.62 -9.15 8.90
N ARG A 135 2.49 -8.32 9.93
CA ARG A 135 3.34 -8.48 11.12
C ARG A 135 3.11 -9.85 11.73
N LYS A 136 4.19 -10.63 11.87
CA LYS A 136 4.16 -11.84 12.67
C LYS A 136 3.87 -11.44 14.11
N SER A 137 2.89 -12.09 14.75
CA SER A 137 2.71 -11.91 16.19
C SER A 137 4.03 -12.31 16.89
N ALA A 138 4.52 -11.47 17.80
CA ALA A 138 5.66 -11.83 18.64
C ALA A 138 5.30 -13.14 19.38
N GLN A 139 6.17 -14.14 19.25
CA GLN A 139 6.06 -15.42 19.94
C GLN A 139 6.27 -15.23 21.42
#